data_AF-A0A2V5SRR1-F1
#
_entry.id   AF-A0A2V5SRR1-F1
#
_cell.length_a   1.000
_cell.length_b   1.000
_cell.length_c   1.000
_cell.angle_alpha   90.00
_cell.angle_beta   90.00
_cell.angle_gamma   90.00
#
_symmetry.space_group_name_H-M   'P 1'
#
loop_
_entity.id
_entity.type
_entity.pdbx_description
1 polymer ?
#
loop_
_entity_poly.entity_id
_entity_poly.type
_entity_poly.pdbx_seq_one_letter_code
_entity_poly.pdbx_strand_id
1 'polypeptide(L)'
;MSFGALEWFWGLLLIPVLIALFIRAEHRGLGRLQEFVSARLLPQLAGTVNRPRRVLRFGLQLLGLSLALISLAQPRWGYTFEDVKRKGLDLLIAVDTSRSMLSNDVQPNRLERVKLVTQDLINELQGDRVALIAFAGRAFLQAPLTIDYDAVVEAINDLDTKTIPEGGTNISSAIALATQTFGKSAVGNRALIIFTDGEELNGDAVKTAKAAADAGVRIFTVGIGTAQGSLIPITGDDGQTAFVKDSSGQVVKSKLDDKRLREIAEVAGGFYLHLENGPRTMRQLHDEGLAKMQAAEMDVRLSRRPIERYEWPLGAALIALALSILIPERGRARERRYATMPARTAAAAAMLLMFFSPFLFANAPGIDAYREGKFEDAYSEFQ
;
A
#
# COMPACT_ATOMS: atom_id res chain seq x y z
N MET A 1 23.35 9.90 -0.73
CA MET A 1 22.59 10.81 0.16
C MET A 1 21.59 11.54 -0.71
N SER A 2 20.30 11.45 -0.40
CA SER A 2 19.23 12.17 -1.10
C SER A 2 18.51 13.09 -0.12
N PHE A 3 17.75 14.05 -0.62
CA PHE A 3 16.95 14.96 0.21
C PHE A 3 15.47 14.73 -0.08
N GLY A 4 14.65 14.64 0.96
CA GLY A 4 13.22 14.37 0.85
C GLY A 4 12.40 15.57 0.41
N ALA A 5 12.84 16.78 0.77
CA ALA A 5 12.10 18.02 0.52
C ALA A 5 13.04 19.11 0.01
N LEU A 6 13.27 19.11 -1.31
CA LEU A 6 14.22 20.04 -1.96
C LEU A 6 13.80 21.51 -1.84
N GLU A 7 12.52 21.78 -1.58
CA GLU A 7 11.96 23.13 -1.47
C GLU A 7 12.57 23.95 -0.32
N TRP A 8 13.02 23.31 0.75
CA TRP A 8 13.61 24.00 1.90
C TRP A 8 15.00 24.60 1.61
N PHE A 9 15.66 24.19 0.53
CA PHE A 9 16.91 24.82 0.10
C PHE A 9 16.73 26.28 -0.32
N TRP A 10 15.53 26.68 -0.78
CA TRP A 10 15.22 28.09 -1.07
C TRP A 10 15.34 28.96 0.20
N GLY A 11 15.11 28.39 1.37
CA GLY A 11 15.31 29.07 2.66
C GLY A 11 16.75 29.53 2.90
N LEU A 12 17.75 28.90 2.27
CA LEU A 12 19.15 29.32 2.38
C LEU A 12 19.39 30.70 1.73
N LEU A 13 18.54 31.14 0.79
CA LEU A 13 18.63 32.49 0.22
C LEU A 13 18.30 33.59 1.25
N LEU A 14 17.68 33.24 2.37
CA LEU A 14 17.44 34.18 3.47
C LEU A 14 18.74 34.55 4.21
N ILE A 15 19.75 33.68 4.19
CA ILE A 15 21.05 33.88 4.87
C ILE A 15 21.78 35.14 4.38
N PRO A 16 22.03 35.34 3.06
CA PRO A 16 22.71 36.53 2.58
C PRO A 16 21.92 37.82 2.89
N VAL A 17 20.58 37.76 2.92
CA VAL A 17 19.73 38.89 3.32
C VAL A 17 19.96 39.25 4.78
N LEU A 18 20.00 38.26 5.67
CA LEU A 18 20.29 38.49 7.09
C LEU A 18 21.70 39.04 7.31
N ILE A 19 22.70 38.56 6.57
CA ILE A 19 24.07 39.09 6.61
C ILE A 19 24.09 40.56 6.18
N ALA A 20 23.44 40.91 5.08
CA ALA A 20 23.38 42.29 4.59
C ALA A 20 22.68 43.22 5.58
N LEU A 21 21.57 42.77 6.20
CA LEU A 21 20.87 43.51 7.25
C LEU A 21 21.75 43.72 8.49
N PHE A 22 22.51 42.70 8.90
CA PHE A 22 23.43 42.80 10.03
C PHE A 22 24.56 43.82 9.77
N ILE A 23 25.21 43.77 8.61
CA ILE A 23 26.24 44.74 8.22
C ILE A 23 25.67 46.16 8.19
N ARG A 24 24.48 46.33 7.59
CA ARG A 24 23.79 47.63 7.54
C ARG A 24 23.42 48.14 8.92
N ALA A 25 22.93 47.28 9.81
CA ALA A 25 22.62 47.62 11.19
C ALA A 25 23.87 48.04 11.97
N GLU A 26 25.00 47.39 11.73
CA GLU A 26 26.27 47.76 12.37
C GLU A 26 26.82 49.10 11.89
N HIS A 27 26.76 49.35 10.58
CA HIS A 27 27.20 50.62 10.00
C HIS A 27 26.31 51.79 10.44
N ARG A 28 24.98 51.61 10.49
CA ARG A 28 24.05 52.66 10.92
C ARG A 28 24.03 52.89 12.43
N GLY A 29 24.30 51.85 13.22
CA GLY A 29 24.39 51.96 14.68
C GLY A 29 25.51 52.92 15.11
N LEU A 30 26.65 52.88 14.40
CA LEU A 30 27.76 53.81 14.62
C LEU A 30 27.38 55.27 14.31
N GLY A 31 26.67 55.53 13.20
CA GLY A 31 26.26 56.87 12.80
C GLY A 31 25.24 57.51 13.75
N ARG A 32 24.22 56.76 14.20
CA ARG A 32 23.22 57.29 15.16
C ARG A 32 23.77 57.53 16.56
N LEU A 33 24.76 56.73 16.99
CA LEU A 33 25.42 56.94 18.28
C LEU A 33 26.20 58.26 18.32
N GLN A 34 26.73 58.72 17.17
CA GLN A 34 27.43 60.00 17.05
C GLN A 34 26.47 61.20 17.03
N GLU A 35 25.22 61.00 16.63
CA GLU A 35 24.20 62.05 16.51
C GLU A 35 23.52 62.39 17.86
N PHE A 36 23.50 61.44 18.80
CA PHE A 36 22.82 61.59 20.10
C PHE A 36 23.75 61.69 21.33
N VAL A 37 25.05 61.42 21.19
CA VAL A 37 26.01 61.41 22.31
C VAL A 37 27.17 62.34 22.01
N SER A 38 27.44 63.31 22.91
CA SER A 38 28.60 64.19 22.78
C SER A 38 29.90 63.36 22.70
N ALA A 39 30.83 63.76 21.83
CA ALA A 39 32.05 63.01 21.49
C ALA A 39 32.90 62.55 22.71
N ARG A 40 32.72 63.18 23.88
CA ARG A 40 33.39 62.84 25.15
C ARG A 40 32.80 61.64 25.91
N LEU A 41 31.53 61.29 25.72
CA LEU A 41 30.85 60.19 26.45
C LEU A 41 30.73 58.90 25.63
N LEU A 42 31.01 58.96 24.32
CA LEU A 42 31.03 57.81 23.41
C LEU A 42 31.91 56.64 23.91
N PRO A 43 33.15 56.86 24.38
CA PRO A 43 34.02 55.76 24.83
C PRO A 43 33.48 55.02 26.06
N GLN A 44 32.76 55.73 26.95
CA GLN A 44 32.22 55.17 28.19
C GLN A 44 30.92 54.39 27.98
N LEU A 45 30.09 54.77 27.00
CA LEU A 45 28.82 54.09 26.68
C LEU A 45 28.99 53.02 25.60
N ALA A 46 29.79 53.27 24.56
CA ALA A 46 30.01 52.34 23.44
C ALA A 46 31.15 51.33 23.69
N GLY A 47 32.05 51.58 24.65
CA GLY A 47 33.16 50.68 25.01
C GLY A 47 32.72 49.35 25.65
N THR A 48 31.42 49.14 25.84
CA THR A 48 30.87 47.94 26.46
C THR A 48 30.61 46.81 25.47
N VAL A 49 30.50 47.07 24.16
CA VAL A 49 30.15 46.05 23.16
C VAL A 49 31.41 45.46 22.53
N ASN A 50 31.65 44.17 22.77
CA ASN A 50 32.78 43.45 22.19
C ASN A 50 32.43 43.01 20.76
N ARG A 51 32.91 43.76 19.77
CA ARG A 51 32.67 43.53 18.32
C ARG A 51 32.94 42.10 17.85
N PRO A 52 34.11 41.47 18.10
CA PRO A 52 34.35 40.11 17.64
C PRO A 52 33.42 39.09 18.30
N ARG A 53 33.02 39.29 19.57
CA ARG A 53 32.03 38.41 20.22
C ARG A 53 30.64 38.54 19.60
N ARG A 54 30.24 39.74 19.18
CA ARG A 54 28.96 39.98 18.50
C ARG A 54 28.93 39.35 17.10
N VAL A 55 30.03 39.45 16.34
CA VAL A 55 30.17 38.77 15.04
C VAL A 55 30.16 37.25 15.22
N LEU A 56 30.88 36.73 16.22
CA LEU A 56 30.90 35.30 16.53
C LEU A 56 29.50 34.76 16.91
N ARG A 57 28.76 35.52 17.74
CA ARG A 57 27.38 35.17 18.11
C ARG A 57 26.45 35.16 16.90
N PHE A 58 26.52 36.16 16.04
CA PHE A 58 25.73 36.22 14.81
C PHE A 58 26.11 35.09 13.83
N GLY A 59 27.39 34.75 13.71
CA GLY A 59 27.87 33.62 12.93
C GLY A 59 27.31 32.28 13.42
N LEU A 60 27.27 32.07 14.74
CA LEU A 60 26.65 30.88 15.34
C LEU A 60 25.13 30.81 15.10
N GLN A 61 24.44 31.95 15.12
CA GLN A 61 23.00 32.01 14.80
C GLN A 61 22.73 31.66 13.33
N LEU A 62 23.55 32.16 12.40
CA LEU A 62 23.45 31.81 10.98
C LEU A 62 23.79 30.35 10.73
N LEU A 63 24.82 29.81 11.40
CA LEU A 63 25.17 28.40 11.32
C LEU A 63 24.02 27.52 11.82
N GLY A 64 23.44 27.87 12.97
CA GLY A 64 22.27 27.17 13.51
C GLY A 64 21.07 27.21 12.56
N LEU A 65 20.75 28.37 12.00
CA LEU A 65 19.67 28.51 11.01
C LEU A 65 19.93 27.67 9.75
N SER A 66 21.17 27.68 9.25
CA SER A 66 21.55 26.89 8.07
C SER A 66 21.38 25.40 8.30
N LEU A 67 21.83 24.90 9.46
CA LEU A 67 21.68 23.49 9.86
C LEU A 67 20.22 23.09 10.09
N ALA A 68 19.40 23.99 10.64
CA ALA A 68 17.96 23.77 10.79
C ALA A 68 17.25 23.67 9.42
N LEU A 69 17.61 24.50 8.46
CA LEU A 69 17.10 24.41 7.08
C LEU A 69 17.52 23.10 6.39
N ILE A 70 18.76 22.65 6.60
CA ILE A 70 19.24 21.35 6.11
C ILE A 70 18.46 20.20 6.76
N SER A 71 18.11 20.30 8.05
CA SER A 71 17.26 19.33 8.73
C SER A 71 15.88 19.24 8.09
N LEU A 72 15.27 20.38 7.75
CA LEU A 72 13.96 20.43 7.08
C LEU A 72 13.98 19.87 5.65
N ALA A 73 15.13 19.93 4.98
CA ALA A 73 15.33 19.28 3.68
C ALA A 73 15.31 17.74 3.75
N GLN A 74 15.18 17.16 4.95
CA GLN A 74 15.10 15.72 5.22
C GLN A 74 16.26 14.96 4.56
N PRO A 75 17.49 15.04 5.10
CA PRO A 75 18.61 14.29 4.58
C PRO A 75 18.38 12.79 4.78
N ARG A 76 18.47 12.04 3.70
CA ARG A 76 18.25 10.59 3.65
C ARG A 76 19.53 9.86 3.29
N TRP A 77 19.91 8.91 4.13
CA TRP A 77 21.06 8.02 3.93
C TRP A 77 20.86 6.72 4.69
N GLY A 78 21.24 5.62 4.05
CA GLY A 78 20.85 4.28 4.46
C GLY A 78 19.42 3.93 4.02
N TYR A 79 19.11 2.64 4.06
CA TYR A 79 17.81 2.08 3.73
C TYR A 79 17.42 1.09 4.82
N THR A 80 16.14 1.06 5.18
CA THR A 80 15.55 -0.07 5.87
C THR A 80 14.71 -0.85 4.87
N PHE A 81 14.73 -2.17 5.01
CA PHE A 81 13.73 -2.99 4.36
C PHE A 81 12.47 -2.89 5.21
N GLU A 82 11.38 -2.45 4.60
CA GLU A 82 10.07 -2.45 5.22
C GLU A 82 9.17 -3.27 4.31
N ASP A 83 8.42 -4.19 4.89
CA ASP A 83 7.43 -4.97 4.17
C ASP A 83 6.33 -4.03 3.68
N VAL A 84 6.52 -3.46 2.50
CA VAL A 84 5.44 -2.81 1.78
C VAL A 84 4.50 -3.92 1.36
N LYS A 85 3.54 -4.19 2.24
CA LYS A 85 2.35 -5.03 2.05
C LYS A 85 1.54 -4.53 0.85
N ARG A 86 2.05 -4.62 -0.38
CA ARG A 86 1.20 -4.68 -1.58
C ARG A 86 0.66 -6.09 -1.64
N LYS A 87 -0.34 -6.28 -0.77
CA LYS A 87 -1.16 -7.47 -0.64
C LYS A 87 -2.05 -7.56 -1.86
N GLY A 88 -2.25 -8.78 -2.34
CA GLY A 88 -3.31 -9.08 -3.28
C GLY A 88 -2.83 -9.85 -4.50
N LEU A 89 -3.40 -11.02 -4.67
CA LEU A 89 -3.53 -11.70 -5.94
C LEU A 89 -4.46 -10.88 -6.85
N ASP A 90 -4.15 -10.80 -8.13
CA ASP A 90 -5.13 -10.42 -9.13
C ASP A 90 -5.93 -11.68 -9.49
N LEU A 91 -7.19 -11.69 -9.07
CA LEU A 91 -8.12 -12.79 -9.28
C LEU A 91 -9.15 -12.39 -10.34
N LEU A 92 -9.20 -13.14 -11.44
CA LEU A 92 -10.29 -13.06 -12.39
C LEU A 92 -11.20 -14.25 -12.22
N ILE A 93 -12.51 -13.98 -12.17
CA ILE A 93 -13.53 -15.00 -12.09
C ILE A 93 -14.31 -14.97 -13.40
N ALA A 94 -14.24 -16.05 -14.16
CA ALA A 94 -15.01 -16.24 -15.38
C ALA A 94 -16.21 -17.16 -15.10
N VAL A 95 -17.41 -16.65 -15.31
CA VAL A 95 -18.68 -17.38 -15.10
C VAL A 95 -19.34 -17.64 -16.44
N ASP A 96 -19.65 -18.91 -16.69
CA ASP A 96 -20.45 -19.34 -17.83
C ASP A 96 -21.91 -18.89 -17.64
N THR A 97 -22.44 -18.17 -18.62
CA THR A 97 -23.84 -17.73 -18.68
C THR A 97 -24.56 -18.33 -19.89
N SER A 98 -24.07 -19.44 -20.43
CA SER A 98 -24.74 -20.17 -21.50
C SER A 98 -26.05 -20.81 -21.00
N ARG A 99 -26.92 -21.22 -21.94
CA ARG A 99 -28.24 -21.77 -21.59
C ARG A 99 -28.13 -23.07 -20.79
N SER A 100 -27.07 -23.86 -20.96
CA SER A 100 -26.87 -25.10 -20.20
C SER A 100 -26.76 -24.86 -18.70
N MET A 101 -26.38 -23.65 -18.28
CA MET A 101 -26.32 -23.24 -16.88
C MET A 101 -27.70 -23.06 -16.22
N LEU A 102 -28.80 -23.10 -16.99
CA LEU A 102 -30.17 -23.19 -16.46
C LEU A 102 -30.56 -24.62 -16.04
N SER A 103 -29.70 -25.62 -16.27
CA SER A 103 -29.97 -27.00 -15.88
C SER A 103 -30.14 -27.13 -14.35
N ASN A 104 -31.08 -27.99 -13.95
CA ASN A 104 -31.47 -28.21 -12.55
C ASN A 104 -30.87 -29.50 -11.94
N ASP A 105 -29.82 -30.07 -12.54
CA ASP A 105 -29.10 -31.20 -11.93
C ASP A 105 -28.32 -30.78 -10.67
N VAL A 106 -28.03 -29.50 -10.54
CA VAL A 106 -27.57 -28.88 -9.29
C VAL A 106 -28.59 -27.83 -8.88
N GLN A 107 -29.14 -27.96 -7.66
CA GLN A 107 -30.18 -27.04 -7.17
C GLN A 107 -29.59 -25.67 -6.79
N PRO A 108 -30.31 -24.55 -6.99
CA PRO A 108 -31.61 -24.46 -7.70
C PRO A 108 -31.45 -24.59 -9.23
N ASN A 109 -30.39 -24.02 -9.78
CA ASN A 109 -29.83 -24.34 -11.10
C ASN A 109 -28.31 -24.13 -11.04
N ARG A 110 -27.59 -24.51 -12.10
CA ARG A 110 -26.12 -24.38 -12.13
C ARG A 110 -25.67 -22.91 -11.97
N LEU A 111 -26.25 -21.95 -12.69
CA LEU A 111 -25.84 -20.54 -12.63
C LEU A 111 -26.02 -19.95 -11.21
N GLU A 112 -27.19 -20.15 -10.61
CA GLU A 112 -27.50 -19.67 -9.27
C GLU A 112 -26.60 -20.31 -8.22
N ARG A 113 -26.25 -21.60 -8.39
CA ARG A 113 -25.26 -22.24 -7.52
C ARG A 113 -23.89 -21.61 -7.68
N VAL A 114 -23.45 -21.28 -8.90
CA VAL A 114 -22.19 -20.58 -9.13
C VAL A 114 -22.19 -19.21 -8.49
N LYS A 115 -23.28 -18.44 -8.58
CA LYS A 115 -23.39 -17.12 -7.92
C LYS A 115 -23.13 -17.20 -6.43
N LEU A 116 -23.81 -18.12 -5.73
CA LEU A 116 -23.66 -18.33 -4.29
C LEU A 116 -22.22 -18.70 -3.92
N VAL A 117 -21.64 -19.65 -4.65
CA VAL A 117 -20.29 -20.14 -4.40
C VAL A 117 -19.23 -19.08 -4.69
N THR A 118 -19.46 -18.25 -5.70
CA THR A 118 -18.56 -17.14 -6.02
C THR A 118 -18.61 -16.06 -4.93
N GLN A 119 -19.79 -15.79 -4.35
CA GLN A 119 -19.91 -14.89 -3.22
C GLN A 119 -19.19 -15.43 -1.98
N ASP A 120 -19.33 -16.73 -1.69
CA ASP A 120 -18.59 -17.39 -0.60
C ASP A 120 -17.08 -17.24 -0.80
N LEU A 121 -16.58 -17.45 -2.02
CA LEU A 121 -15.17 -17.26 -2.35
C LEU A 121 -14.71 -15.82 -2.13
N ILE A 122 -15.48 -14.83 -2.59
CA ILE A 122 -15.14 -13.40 -2.44
C ILE A 122 -15.05 -13.01 -0.96
N ASN A 123 -15.93 -13.56 -0.12
CA ASN A 123 -15.92 -13.31 1.32
C ASN A 123 -14.68 -13.86 2.04
N GLU A 124 -13.98 -14.83 1.45
CA GLU A 124 -12.73 -15.39 2.00
C GLU A 124 -11.50 -14.56 1.59
N LEU A 125 -11.60 -13.70 0.58
CA LEU A 125 -10.48 -12.91 0.07
C LEU A 125 -10.10 -11.76 1.01
N GLN A 126 -8.80 -11.44 1.09
CA GLN A 126 -8.28 -10.40 1.97
C GLN A 126 -7.25 -9.50 1.29
N GLY A 127 -7.72 -8.41 0.68
CA GLY A 127 -6.87 -7.42 0.03
C GLY A 127 -6.45 -7.80 -1.39
N ASP A 128 -7.06 -8.85 -1.96
CA ASP A 128 -6.97 -9.25 -3.36
C ASP A 128 -7.78 -8.33 -4.25
N ARG A 129 -7.38 -8.19 -5.52
CA ARG A 129 -8.19 -7.51 -6.54
C ARG A 129 -8.97 -8.54 -7.31
N VAL A 130 -10.27 -8.34 -7.44
CA VAL A 130 -11.18 -9.26 -8.13
C VAL A 130 -11.74 -8.58 -9.38
N ALA A 131 -11.87 -9.33 -10.46
CA ALA A 131 -12.62 -8.93 -11.64
C ALA A 131 -13.56 -10.07 -12.06
N LEU A 132 -14.65 -9.71 -12.72
CA LEU A 132 -15.67 -10.65 -13.17
C LEU A 132 -15.77 -10.64 -14.69
N ILE A 133 -15.66 -11.81 -15.29
CA ILE A 133 -15.91 -12.07 -16.71
C ILE A 133 -17.17 -12.92 -16.81
N ALA A 134 -18.12 -12.51 -17.64
CA ALA A 134 -19.22 -13.36 -18.06
C ALA A 134 -18.92 -13.90 -19.46
N PHE A 135 -19.23 -15.16 -19.73
CA PHE A 135 -19.03 -15.72 -21.07
C PHE A 135 -20.12 -16.72 -21.48
N ALA A 136 -20.40 -16.73 -22.78
CA ALA A 136 -21.23 -17.71 -23.46
C ALA A 136 -20.60 -17.96 -24.85
N GLY A 137 -21.26 -17.61 -25.97
CA GLY A 137 -20.62 -17.67 -27.31
C GLY A 137 -19.42 -16.72 -27.48
N ARG A 138 -19.37 -15.66 -26.66
CA ARG A 138 -18.31 -14.66 -26.52
C ARG A 138 -18.13 -14.27 -25.05
N ALA A 139 -17.02 -13.64 -24.68
CA ALA A 139 -16.72 -13.21 -23.32
C ALA A 139 -16.72 -11.68 -23.15
N PHE A 140 -17.19 -11.18 -21.99
CA PHE A 140 -17.19 -9.77 -21.60
C PHE A 140 -16.68 -9.58 -20.18
N LEU A 141 -16.01 -8.45 -19.96
CA LEU A 141 -15.63 -8.00 -18.63
C LEU A 141 -16.84 -7.31 -18.00
N GLN A 142 -17.47 -7.98 -17.04
CA GLN A 142 -18.62 -7.48 -16.30
C GLN A 142 -18.20 -6.50 -15.20
N ALA A 143 -17.11 -6.82 -14.49
CA ALA A 143 -16.50 -5.94 -13.50
C ALA A 143 -14.97 -5.91 -13.69
N PRO A 144 -14.34 -4.73 -13.80
CA PRO A 144 -12.88 -4.62 -13.88
C PRO A 144 -12.19 -4.97 -12.56
N LEU A 145 -10.86 -5.18 -12.60
CA LEU A 145 -10.04 -5.46 -11.41
C LEU A 145 -10.22 -4.36 -10.35
N THR A 146 -10.83 -4.72 -9.22
CA THR A 146 -11.13 -3.82 -8.10
C THR A 146 -10.93 -4.51 -6.76
N ILE A 147 -10.71 -3.73 -5.70
CA ILE A 147 -10.74 -4.18 -4.30
C ILE A 147 -12.15 -4.05 -3.68
N ASP A 148 -13.07 -3.46 -4.43
CA ASP A 148 -14.47 -3.29 -4.04
C ASP A 148 -15.23 -4.60 -4.27
N TYR A 149 -15.27 -5.44 -3.24
CA TYR A 149 -15.94 -6.74 -3.29
C TYR A 149 -17.45 -6.61 -3.44
N ASP A 150 -18.06 -5.57 -2.85
CA ASP A 150 -19.50 -5.34 -2.93
C ASP A 150 -19.93 -5.07 -4.38
N ALA A 151 -19.14 -4.27 -5.12
CA ALA A 151 -19.38 -4.03 -6.54
C ALA A 151 -19.28 -5.30 -7.39
N VAL A 152 -18.36 -6.21 -7.06
CA VAL A 152 -18.24 -7.50 -7.77
C VAL A 152 -19.41 -8.43 -7.41
N VAL A 153 -19.85 -8.45 -6.16
CA VAL A 153 -21.01 -9.23 -5.72
C VAL A 153 -22.29 -8.75 -6.39
N GLU A 154 -22.49 -7.42 -6.51
CA GLU A 154 -23.60 -6.84 -7.28
C GLU A 154 -23.55 -7.30 -8.74
N ALA A 155 -22.36 -7.20 -9.37
CA ALA A 155 -22.15 -7.65 -10.74
C ALA A 155 -22.42 -9.15 -10.95
N ILE A 156 -22.14 -10.01 -9.96
CA ILE A 156 -22.45 -11.45 -9.98
C ILE A 156 -23.97 -11.68 -9.90
N ASN A 157 -24.65 -10.95 -9.03
CA ASN A 157 -26.10 -11.10 -8.85
C ASN A 157 -26.88 -10.75 -10.12
N ASP A 158 -26.38 -9.77 -10.88
CA ASP A 158 -26.94 -9.33 -12.17
C ASP A 158 -26.69 -10.29 -13.34
N LEU A 159 -25.87 -11.34 -13.17
CA LEU A 159 -25.62 -12.30 -14.24
C LEU A 159 -26.89 -13.12 -14.55
N ASP A 160 -27.27 -13.18 -15.81
CA ASP A 160 -28.31 -14.08 -16.33
C ASP A 160 -27.84 -14.66 -17.67
N THR A 161 -28.45 -15.75 -18.08
CA THR A 161 -28.29 -16.33 -19.42
C THR A 161 -28.69 -15.40 -20.56
N LYS A 162 -29.40 -14.31 -20.26
CA LYS A 162 -29.75 -13.25 -21.21
C LYS A 162 -28.70 -12.13 -21.29
N THR A 163 -27.73 -12.09 -20.37
CA THR A 163 -26.65 -11.10 -20.36
C THR A 163 -25.83 -11.14 -21.65
N ILE A 164 -25.62 -12.34 -22.20
CA ILE A 164 -24.93 -12.54 -23.48
C ILE A 164 -25.92 -13.17 -24.46
N PRO A 165 -26.46 -12.39 -25.43
CA PRO A 165 -27.44 -12.91 -26.39
C PRO A 165 -26.88 -13.98 -27.35
N GLU A 166 -25.57 -13.97 -27.57
CA GLU A 166 -24.90 -14.94 -28.42
C GLU A 166 -24.79 -16.28 -27.70
N GLY A 167 -25.57 -17.26 -28.17
CA GLY A 167 -25.58 -18.61 -27.62
C GLY A 167 -24.28 -19.37 -27.88
N GLY A 168 -24.12 -20.47 -27.14
CA GLY A 168 -22.96 -21.33 -27.17
C GLY A 168 -22.03 -21.09 -25.98
N THR A 169 -20.89 -21.75 -26.00
CA THR A 169 -19.89 -21.71 -24.92
C THR A 169 -18.50 -21.62 -25.53
N ASN A 170 -17.77 -20.56 -25.20
CA ASN A 170 -16.46 -20.22 -25.74
C ASN A 170 -15.51 -19.89 -24.59
N ILE A 171 -14.94 -20.95 -24.02
CA ILE A 171 -14.03 -20.87 -22.88
C ILE A 171 -12.72 -20.21 -23.32
N SER A 172 -12.26 -20.48 -24.54
CA SER A 172 -11.07 -19.85 -25.11
C SER A 172 -11.17 -18.32 -25.14
N SER A 173 -12.33 -17.76 -25.47
CA SER A 173 -12.57 -16.31 -25.45
C SER A 173 -12.44 -15.73 -24.03
N ALA A 174 -12.97 -16.44 -23.02
CA ALA A 174 -12.85 -16.03 -21.63
C ALA A 174 -11.40 -16.02 -21.14
N ILE A 175 -10.61 -17.06 -21.47
CA ILE A 175 -9.19 -17.15 -21.12
C ILE A 175 -8.39 -16.04 -21.81
N ALA A 176 -8.64 -15.79 -23.09
CA ALA A 176 -7.96 -14.73 -23.83
C ALA A 176 -8.26 -13.34 -23.24
N LEU A 177 -9.54 -13.06 -22.95
CA LEU A 177 -9.96 -11.80 -22.33
C LEU A 177 -9.35 -11.64 -20.93
N ALA A 178 -9.29 -12.73 -20.15
CA ALA A 178 -8.67 -12.71 -18.83
C ALA A 178 -7.19 -12.36 -18.91
N THR A 179 -6.46 -13.01 -19.82
CA THR A 179 -5.03 -12.77 -20.07
C THR A 179 -4.79 -11.32 -20.48
N GLN A 180 -5.66 -10.75 -21.32
CA GLN A 180 -5.61 -9.35 -21.71
C GLN A 180 -5.88 -8.40 -20.53
N THR A 181 -6.87 -8.72 -19.69
CA THR A 181 -7.30 -7.89 -18.56
C THR A 181 -6.24 -7.80 -17.47
N PHE A 182 -5.49 -8.88 -17.20
CA PHE A 182 -4.34 -8.83 -16.30
C PHE A 182 -3.25 -7.85 -16.75
N GLY A 183 -3.18 -7.55 -18.06
CA GLY A 183 -2.27 -6.58 -18.64
C GLY A 183 -0.79 -6.89 -18.36
N LYS A 184 0.01 -5.85 -18.14
CA LYS A 184 1.45 -5.94 -17.82
C LYS A 184 1.73 -5.91 -16.30
N SER A 185 0.72 -6.17 -15.45
CA SER A 185 0.89 -6.23 -13.99
C SER A 185 1.98 -7.25 -13.60
N ALA A 186 2.53 -7.18 -12.39
CA ALA A 186 3.69 -8.01 -12.05
C ALA A 186 3.42 -9.52 -12.28
N VAL A 187 4.37 -10.19 -12.93
CA VAL A 187 4.27 -11.61 -13.33
C VAL A 187 4.34 -12.49 -12.08
N GLY A 188 3.33 -13.35 -11.87
CA GLY A 188 3.29 -14.40 -10.85
C GLY A 188 2.10 -14.37 -9.87
N ASN A 189 1.35 -13.26 -9.81
CA ASN A 189 0.19 -13.05 -8.93
C ASN A 189 -1.15 -12.98 -9.71
N ARG A 190 -1.34 -13.85 -10.70
CA ARG A 190 -2.51 -13.83 -11.57
C ARG A 190 -3.19 -15.20 -11.55
N ALA A 191 -4.42 -15.24 -11.06
CA ALA A 191 -5.24 -16.45 -11.06
C ALA A 191 -6.54 -16.20 -11.81
N LEU A 192 -6.89 -17.11 -12.71
CA LEU A 192 -8.18 -17.17 -13.36
C LEU A 192 -8.94 -18.36 -12.81
N ILE A 193 -10.15 -18.14 -12.28
CA ILE A 193 -11.08 -19.21 -11.91
C ILE A 193 -12.20 -19.24 -12.94
N ILE A 194 -12.46 -20.41 -13.53
CA ILE A 194 -13.52 -20.59 -14.53
C ILE A 194 -14.60 -21.50 -13.96
N PHE A 195 -15.84 -21.01 -13.89
CA PHE A 195 -17.02 -21.79 -13.52
C PHE A 195 -17.83 -22.13 -14.77
N THR A 196 -17.97 -23.42 -15.10
CA THR A 196 -18.64 -23.89 -16.32
C THR A 196 -18.98 -25.38 -16.22
N ASP A 197 -19.85 -25.87 -17.11
CA ASP A 197 -20.05 -27.30 -17.35
C ASP A 197 -19.05 -27.89 -18.36
N GLY A 198 -18.16 -27.07 -18.92
CA GLY A 198 -17.08 -27.51 -19.80
C GLY A 198 -17.49 -27.80 -21.24
N GLU A 199 -18.75 -27.61 -21.61
CA GLU A 199 -19.26 -27.88 -22.96
C GLU A 199 -18.88 -26.76 -23.96
N GLU A 200 -17.58 -26.51 -24.14
CA GLU A 200 -17.09 -25.63 -25.22
C GLU A 200 -17.57 -26.10 -26.60
N LEU A 201 -18.16 -25.16 -27.35
CA LEU A 201 -18.71 -25.35 -28.69
C LEU A 201 -17.86 -24.65 -29.76
N ASN A 202 -17.14 -23.60 -29.37
CA ASN A 202 -16.32 -22.79 -30.26
C ASN A 202 -14.94 -22.54 -29.63
N GLY A 203 -13.86 -22.80 -30.36
CA GLY A 203 -12.50 -22.49 -29.95
C GLY A 203 -11.66 -23.70 -29.55
N ASP A 204 -10.52 -23.41 -28.93
CA ASP A 204 -9.57 -24.39 -28.41
C ASP A 204 -9.05 -23.87 -27.05
N ALA A 205 -9.83 -24.15 -25.99
CA ALA A 205 -9.49 -23.70 -24.65
C ALA A 205 -8.17 -24.28 -24.14
N VAL A 206 -7.81 -25.52 -24.50
CA VAL A 206 -6.57 -26.15 -24.04
C VAL A 206 -5.35 -25.40 -24.62
N LYS A 207 -5.36 -25.10 -25.92
CA LYS A 207 -4.31 -24.30 -26.55
C LYS A 207 -4.22 -22.90 -25.97
N THR A 208 -5.37 -22.26 -25.70
CA THR A 208 -5.42 -20.91 -25.15
C THR A 208 -4.96 -20.88 -23.69
N ALA A 209 -5.30 -21.91 -22.91
CA ALA A 209 -4.84 -22.11 -21.54
C ALA A 209 -3.32 -22.22 -21.47
N LYS A 210 -2.70 -22.94 -22.42
CA LYS A 210 -1.24 -23.01 -22.53
C LYS A 210 -0.61 -21.64 -22.74
N ALA A 211 -1.16 -20.85 -23.67
CA ALA A 211 -0.66 -19.50 -23.93
C ALA A 211 -0.83 -18.56 -22.71
N ALA A 212 -1.91 -18.73 -21.94
CA ALA A 212 -2.12 -17.99 -20.69
C ALA A 212 -1.13 -18.41 -19.60
N ALA A 213 -0.79 -19.71 -19.52
CA ALA A 213 0.24 -20.24 -18.63
C ALA A 213 1.61 -19.63 -18.94
N ASP A 214 1.98 -19.57 -20.22
CA ASP A 214 3.21 -18.93 -20.71
C ASP A 214 3.24 -17.42 -20.36
N ALA A 215 2.07 -16.78 -20.25
CA ALA A 215 1.90 -15.40 -19.79
C ALA A 215 1.84 -15.25 -18.25
N GLY A 216 2.08 -16.32 -17.50
CA GLY A 216 2.12 -16.35 -16.03
C GLY A 216 0.75 -16.29 -15.36
N VAL A 217 -0.32 -16.70 -16.06
CA VAL A 217 -1.67 -16.84 -15.51
C VAL A 217 -1.91 -18.29 -15.11
N ARG A 218 -2.22 -18.54 -13.84
CA ARG A 218 -2.67 -19.86 -13.38
C ARG A 218 -4.18 -19.98 -13.53
N ILE A 219 -4.65 -21.07 -14.12
CA ILE A 219 -6.09 -21.28 -14.36
C ILE A 219 -6.59 -22.42 -13.49
N PHE A 220 -7.62 -22.13 -12.70
CA PHE A 220 -8.39 -23.10 -11.93
C PHE A 220 -9.76 -23.25 -12.59
N THR A 221 -10.21 -24.49 -12.75
CA THR A 221 -11.51 -24.77 -13.36
C THR A 221 -12.41 -25.42 -12.34
N VAL A 222 -13.63 -24.91 -12.20
CA VAL A 222 -14.66 -25.43 -11.32
C VAL A 222 -15.82 -25.93 -12.19
N GLY A 223 -15.91 -27.25 -12.30
CA GLY A 223 -16.93 -27.94 -13.09
C GLY A 223 -18.26 -28.01 -12.35
N ILE A 224 -19.35 -27.61 -13.00
CA ILE A 224 -20.70 -27.72 -12.44
C ILE A 224 -21.63 -28.54 -13.33
N GLY A 225 -22.45 -29.37 -12.71
CA GLY A 225 -23.38 -30.28 -13.38
C GLY A 225 -23.08 -31.73 -13.06
N THR A 226 -23.62 -32.65 -13.84
CA THR A 226 -23.44 -34.09 -13.65
C THR A 226 -23.00 -34.76 -14.93
N ALA A 227 -22.23 -35.85 -14.82
CA ALA A 227 -21.82 -36.65 -15.98
C ALA A 227 -23.03 -37.32 -16.68
N GLN A 228 -24.10 -37.60 -15.93
CA GLN A 228 -25.35 -38.13 -16.47
C GLN A 228 -26.04 -37.08 -17.36
N GLY A 229 -25.88 -35.80 -17.02
CA GLY A 229 -26.43 -34.64 -17.69
C GLY A 229 -27.92 -34.40 -17.42
N SER A 230 -28.36 -33.19 -17.71
CA SER A 230 -29.72 -32.71 -17.48
C SER A 230 -30.31 -32.06 -18.73
N LEU A 231 -31.64 -32.00 -18.78
CA LEU A 231 -32.34 -31.21 -19.78
C LEU A 231 -32.30 -29.74 -19.38
N ILE A 232 -32.24 -28.86 -20.38
CA ILE A 232 -32.16 -27.42 -20.16
C ILE A 232 -33.58 -26.83 -20.17
N PRO A 233 -34.15 -26.43 -19.01
CA PRO A 233 -35.46 -25.83 -18.96
C PRO A 233 -35.44 -24.41 -19.53
N ILE A 234 -36.50 -24.04 -20.23
CA ILE A 234 -36.77 -22.68 -20.69
C ILE A 234 -38.21 -22.32 -20.34
N THR A 235 -38.41 -21.16 -19.74
CA THR A 235 -39.75 -20.65 -19.49
C THR A 235 -40.24 -19.98 -20.76
N GLY A 236 -41.32 -20.51 -21.36
CA GLY A 236 -42.00 -19.89 -22.49
C GLY A 236 -42.76 -18.62 -22.08
N ASP A 237 -43.12 -17.80 -23.06
CA ASP A 237 -43.91 -16.57 -22.85
C ASP A 237 -45.32 -16.86 -22.29
N ASP A 238 -45.78 -18.12 -22.42
CA ASP A 238 -47.02 -18.65 -21.87
C ASP A 238 -46.90 -19.14 -20.42
N GLY A 239 -45.71 -19.00 -19.81
CA GLY A 239 -45.40 -19.47 -18.46
C GLY A 239 -45.18 -20.98 -18.34
N GLN A 240 -45.20 -21.73 -19.45
CA GLN A 240 -44.94 -23.16 -19.44
C GLN A 240 -43.44 -23.47 -19.53
N THR A 241 -43.00 -24.49 -18.79
CA THR A 241 -41.62 -24.99 -18.87
C THR A 241 -41.46 -25.86 -20.10
N ALA A 242 -40.79 -25.35 -21.12
CA ALA A 242 -40.31 -26.11 -22.26
C ALA A 242 -38.83 -26.49 -22.06
N PHE A 243 -38.27 -27.29 -22.97
CA PHE A 243 -36.85 -27.65 -22.98
C PHE A 243 -36.18 -27.14 -24.25
N VAL A 244 -34.90 -26.76 -24.16
CA VAL A 244 -34.10 -26.40 -25.32
C VAL A 244 -34.07 -27.58 -26.30
N LYS A 245 -34.36 -27.30 -27.57
CA LYS A 245 -34.30 -28.27 -28.66
C LYS A 245 -33.21 -27.90 -29.65
N ASP A 246 -32.59 -28.90 -30.24
CA ASP A 246 -31.63 -28.72 -31.33
C ASP A 246 -32.34 -28.43 -32.67
N SER A 247 -31.54 -28.26 -33.73
CA SER A 247 -32.02 -28.02 -35.10
C SER A 247 -32.84 -29.19 -35.67
N SER A 248 -32.75 -30.38 -35.09
CA SER A 248 -33.55 -31.57 -35.44
C SER A 248 -34.84 -31.68 -34.61
N GLY A 249 -35.09 -30.75 -33.69
CA GLY A 249 -36.26 -30.75 -32.81
C GLY A 249 -36.14 -31.68 -31.60
N GLN A 250 -34.97 -32.30 -31.37
CA GLN A 250 -34.72 -33.16 -30.23
C GLN A 250 -34.29 -32.33 -29.01
N VAL A 251 -34.69 -32.77 -27.81
CA VAL A 251 -34.32 -32.07 -26.58
C VAL A 251 -32.83 -32.20 -26.29
N VAL A 252 -32.18 -31.07 -26.02
CA VAL A 252 -30.76 -31.00 -25.73
C VAL A 252 -30.52 -31.42 -24.28
N LYS A 253 -29.57 -32.34 -24.10
CA LYS A 253 -29.12 -32.80 -22.79
C LYS A 253 -27.68 -32.34 -22.55
N SER A 254 -27.50 -31.40 -21.63
CA SER A 254 -26.18 -30.87 -21.26
C SER A 254 -25.50 -31.76 -20.22
N LYS A 255 -24.22 -32.05 -20.42
CA LYS A 255 -23.40 -32.90 -19.54
C LYS A 255 -22.15 -32.15 -19.10
N LEU A 256 -21.66 -32.45 -17.91
CA LEU A 256 -20.36 -31.97 -17.48
C LEU A 256 -19.23 -32.66 -18.27
N ASP A 257 -18.33 -31.87 -18.87
CA ASP A 257 -17.08 -32.34 -19.47
C ASP A 257 -15.91 -32.18 -18.49
N ASP A 258 -15.86 -33.05 -17.48
CA ASP A 258 -14.76 -33.10 -16.50
C ASP A 258 -13.38 -33.23 -17.15
N LYS A 259 -13.29 -33.97 -18.27
CA LYS A 259 -12.01 -34.31 -18.89
C LYS A 259 -11.36 -33.06 -19.48
N ARG A 260 -12.15 -32.25 -20.21
CA ARG A 260 -11.66 -31.00 -20.79
C ARG A 260 -11.26 -29.99 -19.73
N LEU A 261 -12.04 -29.86 -18.67
CA LEU A 261 -11.74 -28.91 -17.58
C LEU A 261 -10.44 -29.28 -16.85
N ARG A 262 -10.22 -30.56 -16.57
CA ARG A 262 -8.95 -31.05 -16.02
C ARG A 262 -7.77 -30.70 -16.91
N GLU A 263 -7.89 -30.95 -18.22
CA GLU A 263 -6.82 -30.66 -19.18
C GLU A 263 -6.49 -29.16 -19.23
N ILE A 264 -7.50 -28.28 -19.22
CA ILE A 264 -7.32 -26.81 -19.17
C ILE A 264 -6.55 -26.40 -17.91
N ALA A 265 -6.95 -26.90 -16.74
CA ALA A 265 -6.32 -26.53 -15.48
C ALA A 265 -4.89 -27.05 -15.35
N GLU A 266 -4.64 -28.30 -15.75
CA GLU A 266 -3.33 -28.94 -15.70
C GLU A 266 -2.31 -28.23 -16.60
N VAL A 267 -2.69 -27.92 -17.84
CA VAL A 267 -1.83 -27.21 -18.80
C VAL A 267 -1.51 -25.79 -18.31
N ALA A 268 -2.39 -25.18 -17.53
CA ALA A 268 -2.21 -23.85 -16.95
C ALA A 268 -1.55 -23.84 -15.55
N GLY A 269 -1.15 -25.00 -15.03
CA GLY A 269 -0.52 -25.10 -13.70
C GLY A 269 -1.45 -24.80 -12.52
N GLY A 270 -2.77 -24.94 -12.72
CA GLY A 270 -3.77 -24.98 -11.65
C GLY A 270 -4.34 -26.38 -11.47
N PHE A 271 -5.55 -26.48 -10.93
CA PHE A 271 -6.23 -27.75 -10.73
C PHE A 271 -7.75 -27.65 -10.96
N TYR A 272 -8.35 -28.80 -11.20
CA TYR A 272 -9.78 -28.96 -11.40
C TYR A 272 -10.49 -29.29 -10.10
N LEU A 273 -11.66 -28.69 -9.90
CA LEU A 273 -12.59 -29.00 -8.82
C LEU A 273 -13.97 -29.27 -9.38
N HIS A 274 -14.64 -30.28 -8.84
CA HIS A 274 -16.05 -30.53 -9.13
C HIS A 274 -16.93 -29.88 -8.05
N LEU A 275 -17.95 -29.14 -8.46
CA LEU A 275 -18.83 -28.40 -7.56
C LEU A 275 -19.97 -29.28 -7.03
N GLU A 276 -19.65 -30.21 -6.14
CA GLU A 276 -20.64 -30.99 -5.38
C GLU A 276 -21.08 -30.27 -4.11
N ASN A 277 -20.10 -29.71 -3.36
CA ASN A 277 -20.30 -29.08 -2.06
C ASN A 277 -19.63 -27.70 -2.01
N GLY A 278 -20.35 -26.67 -2.47
CA GLY A 278 -19.86 -25.30 -2.64
C GLY A 278 -18.85 -24.79 -1.60
N PRO A 279 -19.22 -24.72 -0.30
CA PRO A 279 -18.34 -24.15 0.72
C PRO A 279 -17.03 -24.92 0.95
N ARG A 280 -17.02 -26.24 0.76
CA ARG A 280 -15.78 -27.05 0.90
C ARG A 280 -14.89 -26.86 -0.32
N THR A 281 -15.50 -26.82 -1.50
CA THR A 281 -14.80 -26.63 -2.77
C THR A 281 -14.09 -25.28 -2.80
N MET A 282 -14.71 -24.19 -2.31
CA MET A 282 -14.08 -22.86 -2.30
C MET A 282 -12.94 -22.75 -1.30
N ARG A 283 -13.09 -23.30 -0.09
CA ARG A 283 -11.97 -23.36 0.88
C ARG A 283 -10.78 -24.12 0.32
N GLN A 284 -11.02 -25.24 -0.34
CA GLN A 284 -9.95 -25.99 -0.98
C GLN A 284 -9.26 -25.17 -2.08
N LEU A 285 -10.03 -24.45 -2.91
CA LEU A 285 -9.50 -23.56 -3.94
C LEU A 285 -8.63 -22.43 -3.35
N HIS A 286 -9.11 -21.83 -2.25
CA HIS A 286 -8.41 -20.79 -1.51
C HIS A 286 -7.10 -21.32 -0.90
N ASP A 287 -7.17 -22.39 -0.10
CA ASP A 287 -6.04 -22.87 0.72
C ASP A 287 -4.98 -23.59 -0.13
N GLU A 288 -5.40 -24.43 -1.07
CA GLU A 288 -4.48 -25.23 -1.88
C GLU A 288 -3.97 -24.49 -3.11
N GLY A 289 -4.77 -23.56 -3.65
CA GLY A 289 -4.44 -22.73 -4.80
C GLY A 289 -3.94 -21.35 -4.39
N LEU A 290 -4.87 -20.46 -4.07
CA LEU A 290 -4.61 -19.01 -4.00
C LEU A 290 -3.60 -18.63 -2.89
N ALA A 291 -3.74 -19.19 -1.69
CA ALA A 291 -2.88 -18.89 -0.54
C ALA A 291 -1.41 -19.27 -0.79
N LYS A 292 -1.16 -20.40 -1.47
CA LYS A 292 0.20 -20.81 -1.85
C LYS A 292 0.80 -19.89 -2.91
N MET A 293 -0.03 -19.36 -3.82
CA MET A 293 0.43 -18.38 -4.81
C MET A 293 0.89 -17.09 -4.15
N GLN A 294 0.11 -16.57 -3.19
CA GLN A 294 0.46 -15.37 -2.43
C GLN A 294 1.76 -15.57 -1.64
N ALA A 295 1.92 -16.70 -0.92
CA ALA A 295 3.09 -16.96 -0.10
C ALA A 295 4.40 -17.05 -0.90
N ALA A 296 4.37 -17.62 -2.10
CA ALA A 296 5.56 -17.80 -2.94
C ALA A 296 6.13 -16.48 -3.50
N GLU A 297 5.30 -15.45 -3.71
CA GLU A 297 5.75 -14.14 -4.20
C GLU A 297 6.17 -13.19 -3.07
N MET A 298 5.64 -13.36 -1.86
CA MET A 298 5.96 -12.52 -0.70
C MET A 298 7.45 -12.49 -0.38
N ASP A 299 8.15 -13.60 -0.63
CA ASP A 299 9.61 -13.72 -0.40
C ASP A 299 10.45 -12.81 -1.34
N VAL A 300 9.86 -12.31 -2.43
CA VAL A 300 10.60 -11.71 -3.55
C VAL A 300 10.57 -10.17 -3.57
N ARG A 301 9.73 -9.48 -2.78
CA ARG A 301 9.54 -8.01 -2.88
C ARG A 301 9.84 -7.23 -1.59
N LEU A 302 11.10 -7.23 -1.15
CA LEU A 302 11.57 -6.26 -0.17
C LEU A 302 11.66 -4.86 -0.80
N SER A 303 10.76 -3.96 -0.41
CA SER A 303 10.82 -2.55 -0.83
C SER A 303 11.82 -1.78 0.03
N ARG A 304 12.69 -1.00 -0.61
CA ARG A 304 13.72 -0.21 0.07
C ARG A 304 13.16 1.14 0.50
N ARG A 305 12.94 1.35 1.80
CA ARG A 305 12.57 2.68 2.33
C ARG A 305 13.83 3.42 2.77
N PRO A 306 14.17 4.58 2.18
CA PRO A 306 15.30 5.39 2.63
C PRO A 306 15.03 5.92 4.05
N ILE A 307 16.02 5.84 4.93
CA ILE A 307 15.91 6.31 6.32
C ILE A 307 16.19 7.82 6.36
N GLU A 308 15.27 8.57 6.96
CA GLU A 308 15.45 9.99 7.24
C GLU A 308 16.34 10.19 8.46
N ARG A 309 17.31 11.10 8.37
CA ARG A 309 18.33 11.32 9.40
C ARG A 309 18.46 12.80 9.70
N TYR A 310 17.32 13.48 9.81
CA TYR A 310 17.23 14.90 10.12
C TYR A 310 17.69 15.23 11.56
N GLU A 311 17.73 14.24 12.44
CA GLU A 311 18.13 14.38 13.85
C GLU A 311 19.55 14.96 14.02
N TRP A 312 20.50 14.53 13.20
CA TRP A 312 21.89 14.99 13.25
C TRP A 312 22.05 16.49 12.96
N PRO A 313 21.59 17.01 11.80
CA PRO A 313 21.67 18.45 11.54
C PRO A 313 20.80 19.26 12.50
N LEU A 314 19.66 18.74 12.96
CA LEU A 314 18.83 19.42 13.96
C LEU A 314 19.56 19.56 15.30
N GLY A 315 20.19 18.49 15.78
CA GLY A 315 20.98 18.50 17.01
C GLY A 315 22.14 19.50 16.93
N ALA A 316 22.86 19.50 15.80
CA ALA A 316 23.93 20.47 15.55
C ALA A 316 23.41 21.92 15.51
N ALA A 317 22.22 22.15 14.93
CA ALA A 317 21.57 23.46 14.90
C ALA A 317 21.25 23.96 16.30
N LEU A 318 20.65 23.11 17.14
CA LEU A 318 20.30 23.44 18.52
C LEU A 318 21.55 23.76 19.36
N ILE A 319 22.63 22.99 19.20
CA ILE A 319 23.90 23.26 19.89
C ILE A 319 24.48 24.62 19.46
N ALA A 320 24.51 24.92 18.16
CA ALA A 320 25.01 26.20 17.67
C ALA A 320 24.19 27.39 18.21
N LEU A 321 22.87 27.25 18.26
CA LEU A 321 21.98 28.27 18.84
C LEU A 321 22.18 28.41 20.35
N ALA A 322 22.32 27.31 21.08
CA ALA A 322 22.60 27.33 22.53
C ALA A 322 23.94 28.01 22.84
N LEU A 323 25.00 27.69 22.08
CA LEU A 323 26.31 28.35 22.19
C LEU A 323 26.22 29.84 21.91
N SER A 324 25.36 30.26 20.96
CA SER A 324 25.15 31.68 20.66
C SER A 324 24.59 32.46 21.86
N ILE A 325 23.76 31.82 22.70
CA ILE A 325 23.16 32.44 23.90
C ILE A 325 24.21 32.62 25.01
N LEU A 326 25.19 31.72 25.09
CA LEU A 326 26.24 31.72 26.11
C LEU A 326 27.31 32.80 25.90
N ILE A 327 27.38 33.43 24.72
CA ILE A 327 28.36 34.47 24.41
C ILE A 327 27.78 35.86 24.76
N PRO A 328 28.19 36.48 25.87
CA PRO A 328 27.74 37.84 26.21
C PRO A 328 28.37 38.87 25.27
N GLU A 329 27.53 39.68 24.64
CA GLU A 329 27.94 40.79 23.75
C GLU A 329 28.50 41.99 24.52
N ARG A 330 28.08 42.16 25.77
CA ARG A 330 28.52 43.24 26.65
C ARG A 330 29.60 42.75 27.61
N GLY A 331 30.75 43.42 27.62
CA GLY A 331 31.73 43.27 28.69
C GLY A 331 31.08 43.65 30.02
N ARG A 332 31.26 42.83 31.07
CA ARG A 332 30.84 43.22 32.42
C ARG A 332 31.56 44.52 32.77
N ALA A 333 30.82 45.61 32.91
CA ALA A 333 31.33 46.79 33.61
C ALA A 333 31.78 46.31 34.99
N ARG A 334 33.07 46.48 35.29
CA ARG A 334 33.68 46.00 36.54
C ARG A 334 33.21 46.91 37.67
N GLU A 335 31.96 46.75 38.12
CA GLU A 335 31.56 47.25 39.43
C GLU A 335 32.21 46.35 40.48
N ARG A 336 33.18 46.91 41.21
CA ARG A 336 33.65 46.33 42.47
C ARG A 336 32.50 46.38 43.47
N ARG A 337 31.66 45.35 43.53
CA ARG A 337 30.81 45.07 44.70
C ARG A 337 30.78 43.57 44.99
N TYR A 338 30.76 43.27 46.28
CA TYR A 338 30.96 41.98 46.92
C TYR A 338 30.06 40.86 46.39
N ALA A 339 30.57 39.65 46.48
CA ALA A 339 30.03 38.43 45.91
C ALA A 339 28.58 38.11 46.28
N THR A 340 27.78 37.75 45.28
CA THR A 340 26.81 36.67 45.33
C THR A 340 26.93 35.88 44.02
N MET A 341 26.89 34.54 44.09
CA MET A 341 27.17 33.63 42.98
C MET A 341 26.29 33.91 41.73
N PRO A 342 26.81 33.79 40.50
CA PRO A 342 26.04 34.11 39.30
C PRO A 342 25.08 32.97 38.93
N ALA A 343 23.79 33.17 39.21
CA ALA A 343 22.65 32.31 38.84
C ALA A 343 22.61 31.88 37.34
N ARG A 344 23.32 32.61 36.46
CA ARG A 344 23.44 32.30 35.03
C ARG A 344 24.24 31.05 34.71
N THR A 345 25.17 30.64 35.58
CA THR A 345 25.94 29.40 35.39
C THR A 345 25.15 28.18 35.83
N ALA A 346 24.32 28.31 36.86
CA ALA A 346 23.40 27.27 37.33
C ALA A 346 22.27 27.00 36.32
N ALA A 347 21.69 28.03 35.70
CA ALA A 347 20.63 27.85 34.70
C ALA A 347 21.14 27.20 33.39
N ALA A 348 22.39 27.50 32.98
CA ALA A 348 23.01 26.89 31.82
C ALA A 348 23.43 25.43 32.08
N ALA A 349 23.98 25.12 33.25
CA ALA A 349 24.26 23.75 33.66
C ALA A 349 22.97 22.92 33.80
N ALA A 350 21.88 23.49 34.32
CA ALA A 350 20.58 22.84 34.41
C ALA A 350 19.93 22.58 33.04
N MET A 351 20.05 23.51 32.08
CA MET A 351 19.59 23.28 30.70
C MET A 351 20.43 22.26 29.95
N LEU A 352 21.75 22.21 30.20
CA LEU A 352 22.66 21.23 29.58
C LEU A 352 22.48 19.83 30.20
N LEU A 353 22.16 19.75 31.49
CA LEU A 353 21.71 18.51 32.16
C LEU A 353 20.32 18.06 31.67
N MET A 354 19.38 18.98 31.41
CA MET A 354 18.07 18.66 30.82
C MET A 354 18.15 18.22 29.34
N PHE A 355 19.14 18.71 28.58
CA PHE A 355 19.39 18.29 27.20
C PHE A 355 20.11 16.94 27.10
N PHE A 356 20.89 16.54 28.11
CA PHE A 356 21.51 15.21 28.19
C PHE A 356 20.64 14.15 28.87
N SER A 357 19.54 14.53 29.53
CA SER A 357 18.61 13.58 30.16
C SER A 357 17.70 12.74 29.25
N PRO A 358 17.62 12.88 27.90
CA PRO A 358 16.86 11.90 27.12
C PRO A 358 17.52 10.50 27.06
N PHE A 359 18.73 10.32 27.58
CA PHE A 359 19.40 9.01 27.58
C PHE A 359 19.27 8.19 28.88
N LEU A 360 18.52 8.67 29.89
CA LEU A 360 18.32 7.92 31.14
C LEU A 360 16.91 7.36 31.34
N PHE A 361 15.98 7.60 30.42
CA PHE A 361 14.66 6.96 30.43
C PHE A 361 14.30 6.42 29.05
N ALA A 362 15.03 5.39 28.62
CA ALA A 362 14.66 4.55 27.49
C ALA A 362 15.07 3.10 27.77
N ASN A 363 14.64 2.58 28.93
CA ASN A 363 14.43 1.16 29.16
C ASN A 363 13.15 1.11 29.97
N ALA A 364 12.04 0.80 29.31
CA ALA A 364 10.77 0.49 29.97
C ALA A 364 10.61 -1.03 29.82
N PRO A 365 11.17 -1.81 30.75
CA PRO A 365 11.35 -3.26 30.57
C PRO A 365 10.01 -3.99 30.35
N GLY A 366 8.92 -3.46 30.85
CA GLY A 366 7.57 -4.00 30.72
C GLY A 366 7.02 -3.90 29.30
N ILE A 367 7.44 -2.90 28.51
CA ILE A 367 7.08 -2.80 27.08
C ILE A 367 7.85 -3.85 26.27
N ASP A 368 9.12 -4.09 26.60
CA ASP A 368 9.93 -5.10 25.94
C ASP A 368 9.50 -6.51 26.34
N ALA A 369 9.16 -6.75 27.62
CA ALA A 369 8.58 -8.01 28.10
C ALA A 369 7.21 -8.32 27.47
N TYR A 370 6.36 -7.31 27.24
CA TYR A 370 5.11 -7.46 26.50
C TYR A 370 5.35 -7.84 25.04
N ARG A 371 6.33 -7.21 24.38
CA ARG A 371 6.72 -7.54 22.99
C ARG A 371 7.35 -8.93 22.85
N GLU A 372 7.99 -9.43 23.91
CA GLU A 372 8.54 -10.80 23.99
C GLU A 372 7.51 -11.85 24.47
N GLY A 373 6.26 -11.46 24.78
CA GLY A 373 5.18 -12.37 25.16
C GLY A 373 5.20 -12.84 26.63
N LYS A 374 5.98 -12.19 27.50
CA LYS A 374 6.04 -12.46 28.94
C LYS A 374 5.09 -11.53 29.70
N PHE A 375 3.80 -11.84 29.61
CA PHE A 375 2.73 -10.94 30.07
C PHE A 375 2.65 -10.77 31.61
N GLU A 376 3.01 -11.79 32.38
CA GLU A 376 3.07 -11.73 33.86
C GLU A 376 4.14 -10.75 34.34
N ASP A 377 5.35 -10.84 33.75
CA ASP A 377 6.46 -9.95 34.06
C ASP A 377 6.14 -8.51 33.67
N ALA A 378 5.53 -8.32 32.50
CA ALA A 378 5.06 -7.01 32.05
C ALA A 378 4.00 -6.42 32.99
N TYR A 379 3.03 -7.21 33.45
CA TYR A 379 1.97 -6.75 34.35
C TYR A 379 2.53 -6.27 35.71
N SER A 380 3.54 -6.97 36.23
CA SER A 380 4.19 -6.62 37.51
C SER A 380 4.94 -5.29 37.50
N GLU A 381 5.41 -4.83 36.33
CA GLU A 381 6.09 -3.54 36.17
C GLU A 381 5.13 -2.36 35.97
N PHE A 382 3.85 -2.61 35.66
CA PHE A 382 2.84 -1.58 35.43
C PHE A 382 1.90 -1.33 36.62
N GLN A 383 2.04 -2.11 37.71
CA GLN A 383 1.46 -1.79 39.03
C GLN A 383 2.39 -0.85 39.80
#